data_AF-A0A017SLK9-F1
#
_entry.id   AF-A0A017SLK9-F1
#
_cell.length_a   1.000
_cell.length_b   1.000
_cell.length_c   1.000
_cell.angle_alpha   90.00
_cell.angle_beta   90.00
_cell.angle_gamma   90.00
#
_symmetry.space_group_name_H-M   'P 1'
#
loop_
_entity.id
_entity.type
_entity.pdbx_description
1 polymer ?
#
loop_
_entity_poly.entity_id
_entity_poly.type
_entity_poly.pdbx_seq_one_letter_code
_entity_poly.pdbx_strand_id
1 'polypeptide(L)'
;MPYYGHLGTLFAKPHKWAALHRDLLRVKEDQVSSERLVGSTYLPQDGDQEFEAIAANFVKPTREDFLDGTVDFNYTQNPFWNVFSMLGQMMQLEEEAEGNQPNSQYFRMSKHTMEYLINILLGQVHLATWFVLLRDSNISFHIHSCGVKGALKPAGVLSRCSDLRNKITLPVATFSVMCPQKNKDAICHEIPQILIQAILTFQTNPTLKTHQPFALRIDGTKLQLSSALIPQTYIQNLSRGNPLTGELTILHSVAYDLRDPEERREILRLLVGLLRCLDAVDF
;
A
#
# COMPACT_ATOMS: atom_id res chain seq x y z
N MET A 1 4.80 34.75 11.20
CA MET A 1 3.37 34.38 11.11
C MET A 1 3.27 32.88 11.32
N PRO A 2 2.35 32.37 12.15
CA PRO A 2 2.30 30.95 12.42
C PRO A 2 1.64 30.19 11.26
N TYR A 3 2.26 29.07 10.86
CA TYR A 3 1.96 28.23 9.68
C TYR A 3 0.63 27.43 9.76
N TYR A 4 -0.36 27.89 10.54
CA TYR A 4 -1.58 27.12 10.84
C TYR A 4 -2.47 26.84 9.62
N GLY A 5 -2.30 27.56 8.50
CA GLY A 5 -3.12 27.40 7.29
C GLY A 5 -2.74 26.24 6.35
N HIS A 6 -1.54 25.65 6.47
CA HIS A 6 -1.02 24.72 5.45
C HIS A 6 -1.25 23.24 5.75
N LEU A 7 -1.47 22.85 7.01
CA LEU A 7 -1.71 21.44 7.37
C LEU A 7 -2.98 20.87 6.76
N GLY A 8 -4.06 21.65 6.71
CA GLY A 8 -5.29 21.24 6.06
C GLY A 8 -5.11 20.99 4.56
N THR A 9 -4.16 21.67 3.91
CA THR A 9 -3.90 21.49 2.47
C THR A 9 -3.09 20.23 2.18
N LEU A 10 -2.32 19.72 3.15
CA LEU A 10 -1.61 18.43 3.04
C LEU A 10 -2.57 17.24 2.90
N PHE A 11 -3.80 17.34 3.37
CA PHE A 11 -4.81 16.28 3.21
C PHE A 11 -5.82 16.59 2.09
N ALA A 12 -5.50 17.55 1.22
CA ALA A 12 -6.27 17.79 0.01
C ALA A 12 -6.23 16.58 -0.93
N LYS A 13 -7.19 16.53 -1.85
CA LYS A 13 -7.23 15.48 -2.89
C LYS A 13 -5.91 15.49 -3.68
N PRO A 14 -5.39 14.33 -4.11
CA PRO A 14 -4.10 14.24 -4.79
C PRO A 14 -3.93 15.15 -6.01
N HIS A 15 -4.97 15.35 -6.84
CA HIS A 15 -4.92 16.27 -7.98
C HIS A 15 -4.80 17.76 -7.60
N LYS A 16 -4.92 18.11 -6.31
CA LYS A 16 -4.71 19.46 -5.78
C LYS A 16 -3.32 19.64 -5.18
N TRP A 17 -2.51 18.58 -5.13
CA TRP A 17 -1.13 18.68 -4.68
C TRP A 17 -0.29 19.42 -5.72
N ALA A 18 0.40 20.44 -5.25
CA ALA A 18 1.39 21.23 -5.99
C ALA A 18 2.79 21.06 -5.36
N ALA A 19 3.84 21.45 -6.09
CA ALA A 19 5.24 21.37 -5.64
C ALA A 19 5.45 21.96 -4.23
N LEU A 20 4.78 23.06 -3.90
CA LEU A 20 4.82 23.68 -2.58
C LEU A 20 4.49 22.71 -1.42
N HIS A 21 3.62 21.72 -1.62
CA HIS A 21 3.29 20.74 -0.58
C HIS A 21 4.46 19.79 -0.32
N ARG A 22 5.24 19.45 -1.36
CA ARG A 22 6.46 18.65 -1.23
C ARG A 22 7.57 19.44 -0.57
N ASP A 23 7.74 20.69 -0.97
CA ASP A 23 8.76 21.58 -0.39
C ASP A 23 8.48 21.81 1.10
N LEU A 24 7.21 22.00 1.47
CA LEU A 24 6.79 22.14 2.87
C LEU A 24 7.16 20.91 3.70
N LEU A 25 6.98 19.72 3.15
CA LEU A 25 7.28 18.44 3.79
C LEU A 25 8.73 17.99 3.60
N ARG A 26 9.53 18.73 2.81
CA ARG A 26 10.90 18.38 2.46
C ARG A 26 11.01 16.92 1.99
N VAL A 27 10.14 16.55 1.06
CA VAL A 27 10.00 15.15 0.60
C VAL A 27 11.25 14.72 -0.16
N LYS A 28 11.72 13.51 0.14
CA LYS A 28 12.68 12.75 -0.66
C LYS A 28 12.11 11.39 -0.99
N GLU A 29 12.55 10.82 -2.11
CA GLU A 29 12.12 9.51 -2.58
C GLU A 29 13.37 8.66 -2.81
N ASP A 30 13.47 7.52 -2.13
CA ASP A 30 14.58 6.58 -2.27
C ASP A 30 14.04 5.19 -2.60
N GLN A 31 14.60 4.54 -3.61
CA GLN A 31 14.35 3.12 -3.86
C GLN A 31 15.29 2.29 -2.98
N VAL A 32 14.74 1.34 -2.22
CA VAL A 32 15.47 0.51 -1.26
C VAL A 32 15.08 -0.96 -1.39
N SER A 33 15.83 -1.83 -0.71
CA SER A 33 15.55 -3.26 -0.66
C SER A 33 14.33 -3.58 0.21
N SER A 34 13.76 -4.77 0.01
CA SER A 34 12.66 -5.31 0.82
C SER A 34 13.03 -5.37 2.32
N GLU A 35 14.27 -5.75 2.64
CA GLU A 35 14.79 -5.83 4.01
C GLU A 35 14.79 -4.46 4.68
N ARG A 36 15.09 -3.41 3.90
CA ARG A 36 15.09 -2.05 4.42
C ARG A 36 13.69 -1.52 4.70
N LEU A 37 12.67 -2.00 3.97
CA LEU A 37 11.28 -1.61 4.15
C LEU A 37 10.63 -2.31 5.35
N VAL A 38 10.65 -3.64 5.38
CA VAL A 38 9.88 -4.40 6.38
C VAL A 38 10.76 -5.01 7.46
N GLY A 39 12.07 -5.09 7.26
CA GLY A 39 13.02 -5.76 8.17
C GLY A 39 13.32 -7.20 7.75
N SER A 40 14.61 -7.56 7.72
CA SER A 40 15.07 -8.90 7.29
C SER A 40 14.51 -10.05 8.14
N THR A 41 14.19 -9.79 9.41
CA THR A 41 13.62 -10.78 10.33
C THR A 41 12.19 -11.20 9.98
N TYR A 42 11.47 -10.37 9.22
CA TYR A 42 10.08 -10.66 8.85
C TYR A 42 9.96 -11.27 7.46
N LEU A 43 10.97 -11.07 6.60
CA LEU A 43 10.97 -11.64 5.26
C LEU A 43 11.17 -13.17 5.31
N PRO A 44 10.30 -13.94 4.64
CA PRO A 44 10.52 -15.36 4.46
C PRO A 44 11.86 -15.63 3.76
N GLN A 45 12.60 -16.62 4.28
CA GLN A 45 13.80 -17.13 3.63
C GLN A 45 13.42 -18.25 2.66
N ASP A 46 14.30 -18.57 1.71
CA ASP A 46 14.09 -19.73 0.86
C ASP A 46 13.99 -21.01 1.70
N GLY A 47 12.97 -21.82 1.42
CA GLY A 47 12.65 -23.01 2.21
C GLY A 47 11.74 -22.77 3.43
N ASP A 48 11.29 -21.53 3.67
CA ASP A 48 10.17 -21.27 4.60
C ASP A 48 8.92 -22.00 4.10
N GLN A 49 8.48 -23.04 4.81
CA GLN A 49 7.44 -23.95 4.35
C GLN A 49 6.10 -23.25 4.05
N GLU A 50 5.73 -22.26 4.84
CA GLU A 50 4.49 -21.50 4.62
C GLU A 50 4.62 -20.67 3.34
N PHE A 51 5.71 -19.92 3.21
CA PHE A 51 5.95 -19.10 2.03
C PHE A 51 6.04 -19.95 0.76
N GLU A 52 6.77 -21.07 0.78
CA GLU A 52 6.90 -21.94 -0.39
C GLU A 52 5.56 -22.55 -0.81
N ALA A 53 4.69 -22.90 0.14
CA ALA A 53 3.36 -23.42 -0.16
C ALA A 53 2.46 -22.38 -0.86
N ILE A 54 2.53 -21.11 -0.42
CA ILE A 54 1.80 -20.01 -1.05
C ILE A 54 2.41 -19.68 -2.42
N ALA A 55 3.74 -19.57 -2.48
CA ALA A 55 4.50 -19.25 -3.68
C ALA A 55 4.27 -20.29 -4.79
N ALA A 56 4.29 -21.58 -4.45
CA ALA A 56 4.04 -22.67 -5.39
C ALA A 56 2.67 -22.56 -6.08
N ASN A 57 1.70 -21.85 -5.51
CA ASN A 57 0.44 -21.56 -6.19
C ASN A 57 0.48 -20.25 -6.95
N PHE A 58 1.13 -19.21 -6.42
CA PHE A 58 1.11 -17.88 -7.01
C PHE A 58 1.97 -17.74 -8.28
N VAL A 59 3.10 -18.44 -8.34
CA VAL A 59 4.06 -18.35 -9.46
C VAL A 59 3.75 -19.29 -10.63
N LYS A 60 2.74 -20.17 -10.47
CA LYS A 60 2.43 -21.24 -11.45
C LYS A 60 2.14 -20.73 -12.87
N PRO A 61 1.20 -19.79 -13.09
CA PRO A 61 0.97 -19.28 -14.44
C PRO A 61 2.22 -18.63 -15.01
N THR A 62 2.53 -18.87 -16.28
CA THR A 62 3.58 -18.15 -17.02
C THR A 62 3.00 -16.91 -17.69
N ARG A 63 3.86 -16.09 -18.32
CA ARG A 63 3.39 -14.94 -19.11
C ARG A 63 2.57 -15.41 -20.31
N GLU A 64 3.02 -16.50 -20.93
CA GLU A 64 2.40 -17.15 -22.08
C GLU A 64 1.01 -17.69 -21.73
N ASP A 65 0.83 -18.26 -20.53
CA ASP A 65 -0.49 -18.72 -20.08
C ASP A 65 -1.54 -17.59 -20.06
N PHE A 66 -1.13 -16.37 -19.73
CA PHE A 66 -2.03 -15.21 -19.76
C PHE A 66 -2.38 -14.79 -21.19
N LEU A 67 -1.40 -14.82 -22.11
CA LEU A 67 -1.59 -14.46 -23.52
C LEU A 67 -2.47 -15.45 -24.25
N ASP A 68 -2.25 -16.75 -24.02
CA ASP A 68 -3.01 -17.83 -24.64
C ASP A 68 -4.39 -18.03 -24.00
N GLY A 69 -4.71 -17.30 -22.92
CA GLY A 69 -5.98 -17.40 -22.18
C GLY A 69 -6.17 -18.74 -21.45
N THR A 70 -5.12 -19.55 -21.34
CA THR A 70 -5.19 -20.89 -20.71
C THR A 70 -5.37 -20.79 -19.20
N VAL A 71 -5.03 -19.63 -18.61
CA VAL A 71 -5.16 -19.37 -17.17
C VAL A 71 -6.55 -19.66 -16.63
N ASP A 72 -7.58 -19.26 -17.37
CA ASP A 72 -8.98 -19.37 -16.93
C ASP A 72 -9.45 -20.83 -16.84
N PHE A 73 -8.74 -21.76 -17.50
CA PHE A 73 -9.07 -23.19 -17.50
C PHE A 73 -8.13 -24.00 -16.60
N ASN A 74 -6.82 -23.76 -16.72
CA ASN A 74 -5.79 -24.57 -16.08
C ASN A 74 -5.65 -24.31 -14.57
N TYR A 75 -6.09 -23.15 -14.10
CA TYR A 75 -5.87 -22.73 -12.70
C TYR A 75 -7.16 -22.45 -11.94
N THR A 76 -8.31 -22.96 -12.36
CA THR A 76 -9.61 -22.76 -11.67
C THR A 76 -9.63 -23.20 -10.21
N GLN A 77 -8.82 -24.20 -9.84
CA GLN A 77 -8.68 -24.69 -8.47
C GLN A 77 -7.58 -23.95 -7.67
N ASN A 78 -6.84 -23.05 -8.31
CA ASN A 78 -5.80 -22.29 -7.65
C ASN A 78 -6.43 -21.17 -6.79
N PRO A 79 -6.01 -20.98 -5.54
CA PRO A 79 -6.52 -19.89 -4.69
C PRO A 79 -6.38 -18.50 -5.32
N PHE A 80 -5.36 -18.31 -6.17
CA PHE A 80 -5.08 -17.06 -6.87
C PHE A 80 -5.79 -16.92 -8.22
N TRP A 81 -6.69 -17.82 -8.58
CA TRP A 81 -7.39 -17.80 -9.87
C TRP A 81 -8.00 -16.43 -10.22
N ASN A 82 -8.68 -15.78 -9.25
CA ASN A 82 -9.25 -14.45 -9.47
C ASN A 82 -8.19 -13.39 -9.80
N VAL A 83 -7.01 -13.47 -9.16
CA VAL A 83 -5.88 -12.57 -9.46
C VAL A 83 -5.41 -12.83 -10.90
N PHE A 84 -5.26 -14.08 -11.28
CA PHE A 84 -4.79 -14.46 -12.60
C PHE A 84 -5.77 -14.10 -13.72
N SER A 85 -7.06 -14.32 -13.52
CA SER A 85 -8.10 -13.94 -14.48
C SER A 85 -8.13 -12.43 -14.71
N MET A 86 -7.97 -11.62 -13.64
CA MET A 86 -7.86 -10.16 -13.79
C MET A 86 -6.59 -9.76 -14.56
N LEU A 87 -5.45 -10.41 -14.31
CA LEU A 87 -4.20 -10.15 -15.05
C LEU A 87 -4.33 -10.49 -16.54
N GLY A 88 -4.92 -11.64 -16.87
CA GLY A 88 -5.16 -12.04 -18.28
C GLY A 88 -6.05 -11.04 -19.02
N GLN A 89 -7.16 -10.62 -18.39
CA GLN A 89 -8.06 -9.61 -18.98
C GLN A 89 -7.38 -8.25 -19.14
N MET A 90 -6.53 -7.83 -18.18
CA MET A 90 -5.74 -6.60 -18.32
C MET A 90 -4.77 -6.66 -19.51
N MET A 91 -4.13 -7.81 -19.72
CA MET A 91 -3.21 -8.00 -20.86
C MET A 91 -3.95 -7.96 -22.20
N GLN A 92 -5.12 -8.60 -22.31
CA GLN A 92 -5.95 -8.52 -23.52
C GLN A 92 -6.37 -7.09 -23.83
N LEU A 93 -6.79 -6.33 -22.81
CA LEU A 93 -7.15 -4.92 -22.98
C LEU A 93 -5.96 -4.04 -23.40
N GLU A 94 -4.73 -4.36 -22.98
CA GLU A 94 -3.52 -3.66 -23.43
C GLU A 94 -3.25 -3.91 -24.93
N GLU A 95 -3.46 -5.13 -25.41
CA GLU A 95 -3.26 -5.51 -26.82
C GLU A 95 -4.32 -4.86 -27.73
N GLU A 96 -5.59 -4.87 -27.31
CA GLU A 96 -6.70 -4.29 -28.07
C GLU A 96 -6.64 -2.75 -28.15
N ALA A 97 -5.97 -2.09 -27.21
CA ALA A 97 -6.03 -0.64 -27.07
C ALA A 97 -5.19 0.16 -28.09
N GLU A 98 -4.42 -0.46 -28.98
CA GLU A 98 -3.58 0.17 -30.03
C GLU A 98 -2.87 1.48 -29.58
N GLY A 99 -2.34 1.51 -28.35
CA GLY A 99 -1.62 2.68 -27.81
C GLY A 99 -2.48 3.78 -27.18
N ASN A 100 -3.80 3.64 -27.12
CA ASN A 100 -4.66 4.47 -26.27
C ASN A 100 -4.59 3.96 -24.81
N GLN A 101 -4.46 4.87 -23.85
CA GLN A 101 -4.33 4.50 -22.44
C GLN A 101 -5.54 3.68 -21.95
N PRO A 102 -5.32 2.61 -21.18
CA PRO A 102 -6.39 1.72 -20.75
C PRO A 102 -7.52 2.47 -20.02
N ASN A 103 -8.74 2.08 -20.36
CA ASN A 103 -10.02 2.61 -19.92
C ASN A 103 -10.20 2.51 -18.38
N SER A 104 -11.25 3.12 -17.84
CA SER A 104 -11.72 2.96 -16.45
C SER A 104 -11.84 1.51 -15.97
N GLN A 105 -11.96 0.55 -16.90
CA GLN A 105 -11.97 -0.88 -16.65
C GLN A 105 -10.62 -1.40 -16.16
N TYR A 106 -9.50 -0.98 -16.77
CA TYR A 106 -8.16 -1.41 -16.38
C TYR A 106 -7.83 -0.98 -14.95
N PHE A 107 -8.19 0.27 -14.60
CA PHE A 107 -8.13 0.75 -13.22
C PHE A 107 -8.92 -0.12 -12.23
N ARG A 108 -10.14 -0.54 -12.60
CA ARG A 108 -10.97 -1.41 -11.73
C ARG A 108 -10.33 -2.79 -11.58
N MET A 109 -9.75 -3.34 -12.65
CA MET A 109 -9.08 -4.64 -12.63
C MET A 109 -7.82 -4.61 -11.77
N SER A 110 -6.98 -3.59 -11.86
CA SER A 110 -5.84 -3.40 -10.95
C SER A 110 -6.29 -3.35 -9.48
N LYS A 111 -7.37 -2.62 -9.20
CA LYS A 111 -7.96 -2.57 -7.86
C LYS A 111 -8.35 -3.96 -7.36
N HIS A 112 -9.12 -4.71 -8.15
CA HIS A 112 -9.57 -6.05 -7.77
C HIS A 112 -8.42 -7.04 -7.64
N THR A 113 -7.41 -6.95 -8.50
CA THR A 113 -6.17 -7.75 -8.43
C THR A 113 -5.52 -7.60 -7.04
N MET A 114 -5.31 -6.36 -6.59
CA MET A 114 -4.78 -6.08 -5.25
C MET A 114 -5.72 -6.59 -4.14
N GLU A 115 -7.03 -6.36 -4.24
CA GLU A 115 -7.99 -6.81 -3.23
C GLU A 115 -8.02 -8.33 -3.08
N TYR A 116 -8.03 -9.07 -4.18
CA TYR A 116 -8.01 -10.53 -4.16
C TYR A 116 -6.70 -11.04 -3.58
N LEU A 117 -5.57 -10.50 -4.04
CA LEU A 117 -4.24 -10.89 -3.54
C LEU A 117 -4.17 -10.75 -2.02
N ILE A 118 -4.51 -9.58 -1.47
CA ILE A 118 -4.45 -9.34 -0.03
C ILE A 118 -5.40 -10.24 0.75
N ASN A 119 -6.65 -10.43 0.29
CA ASN A 119 -7.61 -11.30 0.98
C ASN A 119 -7.14 -12.76 1.02
N ILE A 120 -6.50 -13.26 -0.05
CA ILE A 120 -5.93 -14.60 -0.08
C ILE A 120 -4.80 -14.70 0.95
N LEU A 121 -3.89 -13.72 0.99
CA LEU A 121 -2.77 -13.72 1.93
C LEU A 121 -3.24 -13.65 3.39
N LEU A 122 -4.25 -12.84 3.70
CA LEU A 122 -4.84 -12.78 5.03
C LEU A 122 -5.47 -14.11 5.48
N GLY A 123 -5.88 -14.96 4.54
CA GLY A 123 -6.41 -16.29 4.83
C GLY A 123 -5.36 -17.42 4.84
N GLN A 124 -4.14 -17.16 4.35
CA GLN A 124 -3.10 -18.20 4.19
C GLN A 124 -1.87 -17.98 5.07
N VAL A 125 -1.57 -16.73 5.45
CA VAL A 125 -0.45 -16.42 6.35
C VAL A 125 -0.92 -16.58 7.81
N HIS A 126 -0.16 -17.31 8.61
CA HIS A 126 -0.40 -17.45 10.05
C HIS A 126 -0.03 -16.15 10.76
N LEU A 127 -1.06 -15.44 11.24
CA LEU A 127 -0.94 -14.18 11.95
C LEU A 127 -1.59 -14.33 13.33
N ALA A 128 -0.97 -13.76 14.36
CA ALA A 128 -1.56 -13.70 15.70
C ALA A 128 -2.69 -12.66 15.78
N THR A 129 -2.60 -11.61 14.96
CA THR A 129 -3.55 -10.51 14.89
C THR A 129 -4.53 -10.72 13.74
N TRP A 130 -5.81 -10.49 14.02
CA TRP A 130 -6.82 -10.44 12.97
C TRP A 130 -6.74 -9.12 12.19
N PHE A 131 -6.45 -9.20 10.89
CA PHE A 131 -6.53 -8.07 9.98
C PHE A 131 -7.76 -8.13 9.08
N VAL A 132 -8.28 -6.96 8.71
CA VAL A 132 -9.39 -6.83 7.75
C VAL A 132 -9.01 -5.86 6.66
N LEU A 133 -9.28 -6.26 5.41
CA LEU A 133 -9.25 -5.38 4.26
C LEU A 133 -10.58 -4.63 4.13
N LEU A 134 -10.53 -3.32 4.34
CA LEU A 134 -11.68 -2.42 4.18
C LEU A 134 -11.64 -1.78 2.79
N ARG A 135 -12.60 -2.14 1.95
CA ARG A 135 -12.72 -1.64 0.57
C ARG A 135 -13.43 -0.30 0.56
N ASP A 136 -12.96 0.63 -0.29
CA ASP A 136 -13.56 1.96 -0.49
C ASP A 136 -13.85 2.76 0.79
N SER A 137 -13.14 2.42 1.88
CA SER A 137 -13.41 2.96 3.20
C SER A 137 -12.68 4.28 3.40
N ASN A 138 -13.38 5.23 4.01
CA ASN A 138 -12.80 6.51 4.38
C ASN A 138 -12.00 6.36 5.67
N ILE A 139 -10.75 6.82 5.66
CA ILE A 139 -9.97 7.06 6.87
C ILE A 139 -10.39 8.43 7.40
N SER A 140 -11.37 8.45 8.29
CA SER A 140 -11.77 9.67 9.01
C SER A 140 -10.71 10.04 10.04
N PHE A 141 -10.39 11.32 10.13
CA PHE A 141 -9.36 11.79 11.06
C PHE A 141 -9.70 13.14 11.68
N HIS A 142 -9.13 13.37 12.87
CA HIS A 142 -9.16 14.63 13.56
C HIS A 142 -7.80 14.87 14.24
N ILE A 143 -7.02 15.81 13.69
CA ILE A 143 -5.72 16.22 14.23
C ILE A 143 -5.96 17.25 15.33
N HIS A 144 -6.08 16.77 16.57
CA HIS A 144 -6.51 17.57 17.72
C HIS A 144 -5.65 18.83 17.97
N SER A 145 -4.35 18.75 17.72
CA SER A 145 -3.40 19.85 17.97
C SER A 145 -3.63 21.08 17.10
N CYS A 146 -4.28 20.93 15.94
CA CYS A 146 -4.52 22.03 15.00
C CYS A 146 -5.99 22.12 14.56
N GLY A 147 -6.89 21.32 15.14
CA GLY A 147 -8.32 21.34 14.84
C GLY A 147 -8.68 20.90 13.41
N VAL A 148 -7.75 20.29 12.67
CA VAL A 148 -7.98 19.83 11.31
C VAL A 148 -8.74 18.51 11.35
N LYS A 149 -9.88 18.45 10.68
CA LYS A 149 -10.68 17.23 10.51
C LYS A 149 -10.92 16.95 9.04
N GLY A 150 -11.01 15.69 8.67
CA GLY A 150 -11.22 15.28 7.30
C GLY A 150 -11.41 13.79 7.14
N ALA A 151 -11.45 13.37 5.89
CA ALA A 151 -11.49 11.97 5.50
C ALA A 151 -10.61 11.77 4.28
N LEU A 152 -9.74 10.76 4.34
CA LEU A 152 -8.95 10.32 3.20
C LEU A 152 -9.60 9.08 2.59
N LYS A 153 -9.71 9.03 1.26
CA LYS A 153 -10.34 7.91 0.54
C LYS A 153 -9.28 7.16 -0.28
N PRO A 154 -8.55 6.21 0.32
CA PRO A 154 -7.71 5.28 -0.43
C PRO A 154 -8.57 4.26 -1.20
N ALA A 155 -7.95 3.47 -2.08
CA ALA A 155 -8.66 2.39 -2.78
C ALA A 155 -9.05 1.26 -1.81
N GLY A 156 -8.23 1.04 -0.79
CA GLY A 156 -8.53 0.18 0.34
C GLY A 156 -7.68 0.53 1.56
N VAL A 157 -8.00 -0.07 2.69
CA VAL A 157 -7.27 0.06 3.96
C VAL A 157 -7.10 -1.31 4.59
N LEU A 158 -5.88 -1.65 4.98
CA LEU A 158 -5.63 -2.77 5.87
C LEU A 158 -5.68 -2.25 7.30
N SER A 159 -6.55 -2.84 8.12
CA SER A 159 -6.72 -2.44 9.52
C SER A 159 -6.67 -3.64 10.44
N ARG A 160 -6.18 -3.42 11.66
CA ARG A 160 -6.33 -4.39 12.75
C ARG A 160 -7.78 -4.41 13.26
N CYS A 161 -8.26 -5.60 13.58
CA CYS A 161 -9.53 -5.80 14.28
C CYS A 161 -9.25 -6.14 15.74
N SER A 162 -9.90 -5.47 16.70
CA SER A 162 -9.86 -5.90 18.10
C SER A 162 -10.99 -6.89 18.39
N ASP A 163 -10.62 -8.10 18.85
CA ASP A 163 -11.52 -9.24 19.11
C ASP A 163 -12.69 -8.93 20.05
N LEU A 164 -12.55 -7.95 20.95
CA LEU A 164 -13.54 -7.74 22.00
C LEU A 164 -14.84 -7.07 21.53
N ARG A 165 -14.88 -6.40 20.36
CA ARG A 165 -16.09 -5.69 19.85
C ARG A 165 -16.19 -5.53 18.33
N ASN A 166 -15.40 -6.25 17.53
CA ASN A 166 -15.25 -5.97 16.08
C ASN A 166 -14.94 -4.49 15.77
N LYS A 167 -14.27 -3.81 16.72
CA LYS A 167 -13.92 -2.41 16.53
C LYS A 167 -12.65 -2.36 15.70
N ILE A 168 -12.76 -1.80 14.49
CA ILE A 168 -11.63 -1.45 13.64
C ILE A 168 -10.83 -0.37 14.38
N THR A 169 -9.57 -0.65 14.70
CA THR A 169 -8.78 0.18 15.63
C THR A 169 -7.93 1.22 14.91
N LEU A 170 -7.13 0.81 13.92
CA LEU A 170 -6.16 1.69 13.28
C LEU A 170 -5.83 1.20 11.85
N PRO A 171 -5.73 2.10 10.85
CA PRO A 171 -5.15 1.76 9.56
C PRO A 171 -3.66 1.46 9.70
N VAL A 172 -3.24 0.27 9.29
CA VAL A 172 -1.84 -0.19 9.36
C VAL A 172 -1.14 -0.22 7.99
N ALA A 173 -1.92 -0.27 6.91
CA ALA A 173 -1.46 -0.02 5.56
C ALA A 173 -2.61 0.52 4.70
N THR A 174 -2.28 1.23 3.62
CA THR A 174 -3.27 1.72 2.65
C THR A 174 -2.95 1.24 1.24
N PHE A 175 -3.97 1.20 0.39
CA PHE A 175 -3.82 0.82 -1.01
C PHE A 175 -4.19 1.97 -1.93
N SER A 176 -3.35 2.22 -2.93
CA SER A 176 -3.57 3.18 -4.00
C SER A 176 -3.57 2.45 -5.34
N VAL A 177 -4.51 2.84 -6.20
CA VAL A 177 -4.58 2.37 -7.58
C VAL A 177 -4.31 3.56 -8.47
N MET A 178 -3.37 3.41 -9.39
CA MET A 178 -2.98 4.48 -10.29
C MET A 178 -3.93 4.55 -11.49
N CYS A 179 -4.35 5.78 -11.80
CA CYS A 179 -5.11 6.09 -13.00
C CYS A 179 -4.32 7.16 -13.75
N PRO A 180 -3.59 6.82 -14.82
CA PRO A 180 -2.71 7.76 -15.53
C PRO A 180 -3.40 9.06 -15.96
N GLN A 181 -4.68 9.00 -16.31
CA GLN A 181 -5.50 10.14 -16.72
C GLN A 181 -5.79 11.14 -15.57
N LYS A 182 -5.79 10.66 -14.32
CA LYS A 182 -6.14 11.45 -13.12
C LYS A 182 -4.93 11.73 -12.23
N ASN A 183 -3.88 10.93 -12.35
CA ASN A 183 -2.79 10.87 -11.40
C ASN A 183 -1.47 11.06 -12.17
N LYS A 184 -1.08 12.31 -12.42
CA LYS A 184 0.19 12.62 -13.08
C LYS A 184 1.40 12.27 -12.21
N ASP A 185 1.18 12.08 -10.91
CA ASP A 185 2.25 12.00 -9.93
C ASP A 185 1.86 11.06 -8.78
N ALA A 186 2.46 9.87 -8.76
CA ALA A 186 2.07 8.78 -7.86
C ALA A 186 2.26 9.13 -6.39
N ILE A 187 3.35 9.80 -6.06
CA ILE A 187 3.71 10.12 -4.67
C ILE A 187 2.70 11.10 -4.02
N CYS A 188 1.98 11.92 -4.80
CA CYS A 188 0.89 12.77 -4.31
C CYS A 188 -0.29 11.98 -3.74
N HIS A 189 -0.42 10.70 -4.07
CA HIS A 189 -1.41 9.80 -3.47
C HIS A 189 -0.90 9.15 -2.19
N GLU A 190 0.39 8.84 -2.15
CA GLU A 190 1.03 8.10 -1.06
C GLU A 190 1.30 8.99 0.15
N ILE A 191 1.80 10.21 -0.04
CA ILE A 191 2.18 11.09 1.08
C ILE A 191 1.01 11.37 2.03
N PRO A 192 -0.20 11.77 1.59
CA PRO A 192 -1.32 11.95 2.50
C PRO A 192 -1.66 10.68 3.29
N GLN A 193 -1.53 9.51 2.67
CA GLN A 193 -1.85 8.23 3.29
C GLN A 193 -0.79 7.83 4.33
N ILE A 194 0.48 8.01 4.01
CA ILE A 194 1.61 7.80 4.92
C ILE A 194 1.51 8.75 6.12
N LEU A 195 1.29 10.03 5.87
CA LEU A 195 1.19 11.03 6.93
C LEU A 195 -0.01 10.77 7.84
N ILE A 196 -1.18 10.43 7.29
CA ILE A 196 -2.35 10.23 8.14
C ILE A 196 -2.22 9.00 9.03
N GLN A 197 -1.65 7.91 8.51
CA GLN A 197 -1.33 6.73 9.31
C GLN A 197 -0.38 7.08 10.46
N ALA A 198 0.71 7.82 10.18
CA ALA A 198 1.66 8.23 11.19
C ALA A 198 1.05 9.16 12.26
N ILE A 199 0.19 10.11 11.86
CA ILE A 199 -0.50 11.02 12.78
C ILE A 199 -1.48 10.26 13.66
N LEU A 200 -2.31 9.38 13.09
CA LEU A 200 -3.25 8.58 13.86
C LEU A 200 -2.51 7.65 14.85
N THR A 201 -1.40 7.06 14.42
CA THR A 201 -0.53 6.26 15.30
C THR A 201 0.05 7.11 16.43
N PHE A 202 0.56 8.31 16.14
CA PHE A 202 1.07 9.23 17.16
C PHE A 202 -0.01 9.68 18.15
N GLN A 203 -1.25 9.88 17.70
CA GLN A 203 -2.36 10.25 18.58
C GLN A 203 -2.76 9.11 19.52
N THR A 204 -2.67 7.86 19.08
CA THR A 204 -2.93 6.67 19.91
C THR A 204 -1.76 6.40 20.86
N ASN A 205 -0.53 6.49 20.36
CA ASN A 205 0.69 6.17 21.09
C ASN A 205 1.77 7.25 20.88
N PRO A 206 1.72 8.35 21.66
CA PRO A 206 2.61 9.48 21.47
C PRO A 206 4.03 9.21 21.98
N THR A 207 4.30 8.11 22.68
CA THR A 207 5.65 7.79 23.22
C THR A 207 6.52 7.03 22.23
N LEU A 208 5.92 6.53 21.13
CA LEU A 208 6.65 5.83 20.09
C LEU A 208 7.65 6.78 19.41
N LYS A 209 8.94 6.39 19.40
CA LYS A 209 10.02 7.24 18.89
C LYS A 209 9.99 7.43 17.37
N THR A 210 9.47 6.43 16.66
CA THR A 210 9.43 6.41 15.20
C THR A 210 8.15 5.74 14.74
N HIS A 211 7.43 6.38 13.83
CA HIS A 211 6.23 5.85 13.20
C HIS A 211 6.59 5.34 11.81
N GLN A 212 6.16 4.12 11.50
CA GLN A 212 6.41 3.48 10.21
C GLN A 212 5.09 3.11 9.52
N PRO A 213 4.47 4.03 8.78
CA PRO A 213 3.32 3.73 7.93
C PRO A 213 3.73 2.95 6.67
N PHE A 214 2.76 2.27 6.07
CA PHE A 214 2.94 1.53 4.81
C PHE A 214 1.86 1.90 3.79
N ALA A 215 2.24 1.98 2.53
CA ALA A 215 1.33 2.22 1.41
C ALA A 215 1.68 1.29 0.26
N LEU A 216 0.70 0.53 -0.23
CA LEU A 216 0.82 -0.31 -1.40
C LEU A 216 0.24 0.43 -2.60
N ARG A 217 0.98 0.44 -3.70
CA ARG A 217 0.56 1.02 -4.97
C ARG A 217 0.47 -0.07 -6.02
N ILE A 218 -0.61 -0.04 -6.80
CA ILE A 218 -0.69 -0.78 -8.06
C ILE A 218 -0.92 0.17 -9.22
N ASP A 219 -0.11 0.01 -10.26
CA ASP A 219 -0.23 0.68 -11.55
C ASP A 219 -0.31 -0.39 -12.64
N GLY A 220 -1.53 -0.67 -13.09
CA GLY A 220 -1.79 -1.80 -13.98
C GLY A 220 -1.50 -3.13 -13.32
N THR A 221 -0.49 -3.82 -13.83
CA THR A 221 0.01 -5.09 -13.28
C THR A 221 1.19 -4.90 -12.34
N LYS A 222 1.71 -3.67 -12.18
CA LYS A 222 2.91 -3.40 -11.39
C LYS A 222 2.57 -3.00 -9.97
N LEU A 223 3.12 -3.72 -9.00
CA LEU A 223 2.88 -3.54 -7.57
C LEU A 223 4.13 -3.04 -6.87
N GLN A 224 3.99 -2.04 -6.01
CA GLN A 224 5.10 -1.45 -5.25
C GLN A 224 4.67 -1.22 -3.80
N LEU A 225 5.58 -1.46 -2.87
CA LEU A 225 5.42 -1.07 -1.47
C LEU A 225 6.21 0.20 -1.19
N SER A 226 5.57 1.11 -0.47
CA SER A 226 6.17 2.34 0.04
C SER A 226 6.06 2.39 1.56
N SER A 227 7.05 2.97 2.22
CA SER A 227 7.05 3.23 3.66
C SER A 227 7.81 4.52 3.98
N ALA A 228 7.74 4.99 5.21
CA ALA A 228 8.57 6.07 5.70
C ALA A 228 8.91 5.83 7.17
N LEU A 229 10.14 6.11 7.58
CA LEU A 229 10.51 6.13 8.99
C LEU A 229 10.38 7.56 9.51
N ILE A 230 9.28 7.86 10.20
CA ILE A 230 8.96 9.23 10.59
C ILE A 230 9.23 9.41 12.09
N PRO A 231 10.23 10.23 12.47
CA PRO A 231 10.50 10.50 13.88
C PRO A 231 9.31 11.15 14.58
N GLN A 232 9.13 10.83 15.86
CA GLN A 232 8.12 11.45 16.73
C GLN A 232 8.18 12.99 16.68
N THR A 233 9.40 13.55 16.69
CA THR A 233 9.62 15.00 16.64
C THR A 233 9.14 15.63 15.34
N TYR A 234 9.20 14.89 14.22
CA TYR A 234 8.69 15.34 12.93
C TYR A 234 7.17 15.46 12.98
N ILE A 235 6.46 14.42 13.43
CA ILE A 235 5.00 14.44 13.57
C ILE A 235 4.57 15.51 14.58
N GLN A 236 5.25 15.63 15.71
CA GLN A 236 4.93 16.64 16.72
C GLN A 236 5.05 18.07 16.17
N ASN A 237 6.12 18.36 15.42
CA ASN A 237 6.30 19.68 14.79
C ASN A 237 5.26 19.91 13.70
N LEU A 238 5.01 18.90 12.85
CA LEU A 238 3.99 18.95 11.82
C LEU A 238 2.61 19.24 12.43
N SER A 239 2.21 18.49 13.46
CA SER A 239 0.94 18.64 14.17
C SER A 239 0.78 20.00 14.87
N ARG A 240 1.87 20.66 15.27
CA ARG A 240 1.87 21.99 15.90
C ARG A 240 2.01 23.15 14.91
N GLY A 241 2.24 22.86 13.62
CA GLY A 241 2.55 23.88 12.62
C GLY A 241 3.91 24.55 12.86
N ASN A 242 4.83 23.86 13.51
CA ASN A 242 6.21 24.31 13.68
C ASN A 242 7.02 24.05 12.39
N PRO A 243 8.10 24.80 12.15
CA PRO A 243 9.04 24.49 11.07
C PRO A 243 9.59 23.06 11.18
N LEU A 244 9.66 22.36 10.05
CA LEU A 244 10.20 21.01 9.97
C LEU A 244 11.72 21.03 9.83
N THR A 245 12.42 20.48 10.82
CA THR A 245 13.89 20.41 10.83
C THR A 245 14.43 19.19 10.08
N GLY A 246 13.62 18.14 9.90
CA GLY A 246 13.95 16.93 9.15
C GLY A 246 13.27 16.84 7.78
N GLU A 247 13.53 15.73 7.09
CA GLU A 247 12.98 15.42 5.76
C GLU A 247 12.00 14.26 5.85
N LEU A 248 10.94 14.28 5.05
CA LEU A 248 10.07 13.13 4.87
C LEU A 248 10.61 12.26 3.74
N THR A 249 11.43 11.25 4.08
CA THR A 249 11.93 10.30 3.09
C THR A 249 10.91 9.17 2.89
N ILE A 250 10.35 9.09 1.70
CA ILE A 250 9.54 7.96 1.25
C ILE A 250 10.46 6.91 0.64
N LEU A 251 10.39 5.72 1.19
CA LEU A 251 11.16 4.56 0.78
C LEU A 251 10.26 3.69 -0.10
N HIS A 252 10.75 3.31 -1.27
CA HIS A 252 10.02 2.49 -2.23
C HIS A 252 10.74 1.17 -2.49
N SER A 253 9.99 0.08 -2.63
CA SER A 253 10.53 -1.13 -3.25
C SER A 253 10.75 -0.90 -4.75
N VAL A 254 11.37 -1.84 -5.46
CA VAL A 254 11.15 -1.92 -6.91
C VAL A 254 9.66 -2.13 -7.21
N ALA A 255 9.23 -1.79 -8.42
CA ALA A 255 7.89 -2.12 -8.89
C ALA A 255 7.93 -3.52 -9.51
N TYR A 256 7.13 -4.44 -8.95
CA TYR A 256 7.07 -5.84 -9.36
C TYR A 256 5.89 -6.06 -10.32
N ASP A 257 6.16 -6.53 -11.52
CA ASP A 257 5.17 -6.87 -12.53
C ASP A 257 4.55 -8.24 -12.25
N LEU A 258 3.27 -8.26 -11.89
CA LEU A 258 2.55 -9.48 -11.55
C LEU A 258 2.37 -10.46 -12.72
N ARG A 259 2.74 -10.07 -13.94
CA ARG A 259 2.77 -10.97 -15.10
C ARG A 259 3.98 -11.90 -15.07
N ASP A 260 5.08 -11.46 -14.47
CA ASP A 260 6.31 -12.23 -14.37
C ASP A 260 6.25 -13.19 -13.16
N PRO A 261 6.54 -14.50 -13.33
CA PRO A 261 6.55 -15.47 -12.23
C PRO A 261 7.57 -15.16 -11.13
N GLU A 262 8.77 -14.69 -11.50
CA GLU A 262 9.85 -14.39 -10.57
C GLU A 262 9.53 -13.11 -9.79
N GLU A 263 9.04 -12.08 -10.47
CA GLU A 263 8.61 -10.85 -9.79
C GLU A 263 7.39 -11.10 -8.88
N ARG A 264 6.49 -12.03 -9.24
CA ARG A 264 5.42 -12.52 -8.35
C ARG A 264 5.95 -13.18 -7.09
N ARG A 265 7.02 -13.96 -7.19
CA ARG A 265 7.66 -14.58 -6.03
C ARG A 265 8.22 -13.53 -5.08
N GLU A 266 8.93 -12.53 -5.63
CA GLU A 266 9.55 -11.48 -4.83
C GLU A 266 8.53 -10.55 -4.16
N ILE A 267 7.49 -10.14 -4.87
CA ILE A 267 6.43 -9.34 -4.25
C ILE A 267 5.64 -10.14 -3.23
N LEU A 268 5.42 -11.43 -3.44
CA LEU A 268 4.80 -12.29 -2.44
C LEU A 268 5.65 -12.33 -1.16
N ARG A 269 6.98 -12.50 -1.30
CA ARG A 269 7.91 -12.48 -0.15
C ARG A 269 7.79 -11.16 0.61
N LEU A 270 7.73 -10.04 -0.11
CA LEU A 270 7.56 -8.71 0.49
C LEU A 270 6.20 -8.55 1.19
N LEU A 271 5.11 -9.02 0.60
CA LEU A 271 3.77 -8.91 1.18
C LEU A 271 3.60 -9.80 2.42
N VAL A 272 4.13 -11.03 2.39
CA VAL A 272 4.17 -11.91 3.58
C VAL A 272 5.02 -11.27 4.67
N GLY A 273 6.19 -10.72 4.31
CA GLY A 273 7.04 -10.00 5.26
C GLY A 273 6.38 -8.75 5.85
N LEU A 274 5.62 -8.01 5.05
CA LEU A 274 4.81 -6.90 5.52
C LEU A 274 3.77 -7.37 6.54
N LEU A 275 3.01 -8.44 6.25
CA LEU A 275 2.01 -8.95 7.17
C LEU A 275 2.62 -9.42 8.49
N ARG A 276 3.75 -10.15 8.45
CA ARG A 276 4.50 -10.57 9.64
C ARG A 276 5.05 -9.39 10.44
N CYS A 277 5.57 -8.35 9.76
CA CYS A 277 6.01 -7.10 10.40
C CYS A 277 4.84 -6.40 11.09
N LEU A 278 3.72 -6.24 10.38
CA LEU A 278 2.51 -5.64 10.92
C LEU A 278 1.89 -6.46 12.03
N ASP A 279 2.13 -7.77 12.13
CA ASP A 279 1.65 -8.62 13.21
C ASP A 279 2.48 -8.46 14.49
N ALA A 280 3.80 -8.28 14.34
CA ALA A 280 4.73 -8.17 15.46
C ALA A 280 4.74 -6.80 16.17
N VAL A 281 4.29 -5.73 15.52
CA VAL A 281 4.33 -4.38 16.09
C VAL A 281 3.17 -4.17 17.06
N ASP A 282 3.44 -3.92 18.33
CA ASP A 282 2.42 -3.39 19.24
C ASP A 282 2.23 -1.89 18.98
N PHE A 283 1.06 -1.50 18.45
CA PHE A 283 0.68 -0.10 18.18
C PHE A 283 0.01 0.55 19.39
#